data_AF-A0A4T0SVB7-F1
#
_entry.id   AF-A0A4T0SVB7-F1
#
_cell.length_a   1.000
_cell.length_b   1.000
_cell.length_c   1.000
_cell.angle_alpha   90.00
_cell.angle_beta   90.00
_cell.angle_gamma   90.00
#
_symmetry.space_group_name_H-M   'P 1'
#
loop_
_entity.id
_entity.type
_entity.pdbx_description
1 polymer ?
#
loop_
_entity_poly.entity_id
_entity_poly.type
_entity_poly.pdbx_seq_one_letter_code
_entity_poly.pdbx_strand_id
1 'polypeptide(L)'
;MDINALLAQARGGAQSNPTGDTQIADNGETIHISSLALLKMLKHGRAGVPMEVMGLCLGEFVDDYTIHVTDVFAMPQSGTTVSVESVDHVFQTKMLSMLKQTGRSEMVVGWYHSHPGFGCWLSSVDINTQQSFEQLNPRAVAIVVDPIQSVKGKVVADAFRLIDSQNALMGQESRQSTSNLGQLIKPSIQGLIHGVGRHYYSLAIQYRKSKAEERMLSSLSGKAWTKGLEIEQADKFRHNNQNAVEKFSTLADQYGKSVAEELTLTPEQLSTRHVGKQDPKRHLEEHTLVLTRHGESEWNKKNLFTGWVDVQLTEKGEQEAKLGGERLKASNTQFDYAYTSALQRAQKTLAIIQEEIGQTNLPVTKDQALNERHYGELQGLNKDDARAKWGEDQVHIWRRSYNVPPPGDNAESLELTAKRVLPYWKSEILPKLAENKNILIAAHGNSLRALIMDIEKLSGDEVVGLELATGVPIEFQLDIVDGQVKVLSKKIFNQSV
;
A
#
# COMPACT_ATOMS: atom_id res chain seq x y z
N MET A 1 28.18 3.80 72.44
CA MET A 1 28.47 3.00 71.24
C MET A 1 27.95 3.78 70.06
N ASP A 2 28.82 4.52 69.38
CA ASP A 2 28.46 5.44 68.29
C ASP A 2 28.12 4.69 67.01
N ILE A 3 26.87 4.79 66.58
CA ILE A 3 26.34 4.18 65.34
C ILE A 3 27.08 4.73 64.10
N ASN A 4 27.60 5.95 64.18
CA ASN A 4 28.40 6.56 63.11
C ASN A 4 29.76 5.88 62.90
N ALA A 5 30.35 5.26 63.93
CA ALA A 5 31.61 4.53 63.79
C ALA A 5 31.40 3.17 63.08
N LEU A 6 30.24 2.54 63.29
CA LEU A 6 29.89 1.28 62.62
C LEU A 6 29.56 1.48 61.14
N LEU A 7 28.90 2.60 60.79
CA LEU A 7 28.63 2.98 59.40
C LEU A 7 29.89 3.40 58.63
N ALA A 8 30.89 3.97 59.31
CA ALA A 8 32.19 4.25 58.71
C ALA A 8 32.98 2.98 58.37
N GLN A 9 32.84 1.92 59.18
CA GLN A 9 33.50 0.64 58.94
C GLN A 9 32.84 -0.18 57.82
N ALA A 10 31.52 -0.05 57.63
CA ALA A 10 30.81 -0.65 56.50
C ALA A 10 31.10 0.06 55.15
N ARG A 11 31.53 1.33 55.18
CA ARG A 11 32.00 2.07 54.00
C ARG A 11 33.48 1.82 53.65
N GLY A 12 34.21 1.05 54.47
CA GLY A 12 35.64 0.78 54.31
C GLY A 12 35.99 -0.46 53.49
N GLY A 13 35.02 -1.11 52.84
CA GLY A 13 35.24 -2.30 52.01
C GLY A 13 35.32 -1.94 50.52
N ALA A 14 36.51 -2.04 49.94
CA ALA A 14 36.83 -1.90 48.52
C ALA A 14 36.68 -0.49 47.92
N GLN A 15 37.63 0.40 48.26
CA GLN A 15 38.15 1.32 47.25
C GLN A 15 38.85 0.50 46.16
N SER A 16 38.06 0.02 45.21
CA SER A 16 38.57 -0.22 43.87
C SER A 16 38.79 1.15 43.22
N ASN A 17 39.94 1.34 42.59
CA ASN A 17 40.23 2.53 41.80
C ASN A 17 39.05 2.87 40.88
N PRO A 18 38.63 4.15 40.74
CA PRO A 18 37.78 4.57 39.62
C PRO A 18 38.65 4.76 38.37
N THR A 19 39.47 3.75 38.04
CA THR A 19 40.27 3.68 36.81
C THR A 19 39.77 2.53 35.94
N GLY A 20 38.46 2.33 35.91
CA GLY A 20 37.79 1.73 34.78
C GLY A 20 36.81 2.78 34.31
N ASP A 21 37.00 3.33 33.11
CA ASP A 21 35.95 4.10 32.45
C ASP A 21 34.71 3.20 32.46
N THR A 22 33.71 3.55 33.27
CA THR A 22 32.37 2.99 33.09
C THR A 22 31.93 3.48 31.72
N GLN A 23 32.01 2.61 30.71
CA GLN A 23 31.54 2.88 29.36
C GLN A 23 30.03 3.13 29.42
N ILE A 24 29.66 4.39 29.59
CA ILE A 24 28.28 4.82 29.51
C ILE A 24 27.91 4.83 28.03
N ALA A 25 26.78 4.19 27.71
CA ALA A 25 26.28 4.14 26.34
C ALA A 25 26.05 5.55 25.79
N ASP A 26 26.47 5.79 24.54
CA ASP A 26 26.37 7.10 23.92
C ASP A 26 25.08 7.23 23.10
N ASN A 27 24.49 8.42 23.12
CA ASN A 27 23.40 8.80 22.20
C ASN A 27 23.81 8.80 20.72
N GLY A 28 25.11 8.81 20.43
CA GLY A 28 25.66 8.73 19.07
C GLY A 28 25.58 7.34 18.42
N GLU A 29 25.13 6.30 19.14
CA GLU A 29 25.09 4.95 18.58
C GLU A 29 24.04 4.79 17.46
N THR A 30 24.47 4.21 16.34
CA THR A 30 23.66 4.02 15.13
C THR A 30 23.72 2.60 14.61
N ILE A 31 22.62 2.17 13.99
CA ILE A 31 22.48 0.84 13.40
C ILE A 31 22.37 0.98 11.89
N HIS A 32 23.26 0.31 11.18
CA HIS A 32 23.31 0.28 9.72
C HIS A 32 22.66 -1.00 9.21
N ILE A 33 21.42 -0.87 8.71
CA ILE A 33 20.67 -2.00 8.15
C ILE A 33 20.89 -2.05 6.64
N SER A 34 21.26 -3.23 6.13
CA SER A 34 21.39 -3.48 4.70
C SER A 34 20.02 -3.50 4.00
N SER A 35 20.02 -3.19 2.70
CA SER A 35 18.80 -3.26 1.89
C SER A 35 18.22 -4.68 1.85
N LEU A 36 19.09 -5.70 1.86
CA LEU A 36 18.69 -7.11 1.90
C LEU A 36 17.99 -7.47 3.21
N ALA A 37 18.59 -7.08 4.34
CA ALA A 37 18.04 -7.33 5.67
C ALA A 37 16.64 -6.71 5.81
N LEU A 38 16.49 -5.45 5.40
CA LEU A 38 15.21 -4.74 5.47
C LEU A 38 14.11 -5.43 4.65
N LEU A 39 14.40 -5.84 3.42
CA LEU A 39 13.44 -6.53 2.57
C LEU A 39 13.03 -7.89 3.15
N LYS A 40 13.98 -8.63 3.74
CA LYS A 40 13.69 -9.90 4.42
C LYS A 40 12.83 -9.70 5.67
N MET A 41 13.12 -8.69 6.49
CA MET A 41 12.32 -8.37 7.68
C MET A 41 10.88 -8.01 7.29
N LEU A 42 10.69 -7.13 6.30
CA LEU A 42 9.36 -6.73 5.83
C LEU A 42 8.60 -7.90 5.19
N LYS A 43 9.27 -8.72 4.37
CA LYS A 43 8.67 -9.92 3.76
C LYS A 43 8.23 -10.91 4.83
N HIS A 44 9.08 -11.14 5.84
CA HIS A 44 8.79 -12.06 6.93
C HIS A 44 7.64 -11.52 7.81
N GLY A 45 7.72 -10.26 8.25
CA GLY A 45 6.68 -9.61 9.04
C GLY A 45 5.31 -9.62 8.35
N ARG A 46 5.28 -9.31 7.04
CA ARG A 46 4.03 -9.34 6.26
C ARG A 46 3.45 -10.75 6.11
N ALA A 47 4.30 -11.77 6.01
CA ALA A 47 3.88 -13.17 5.94
C ALA A 47 3.35 -13.69 7.30
N GLY A 48 3.77 -13.09 8.41
CA GLY A 48 3.34 -13.44 9.76
C GLY A 48 1.97 -12.92 10.19
N VAL A 49 1.45 -11.86 9.53
CA VAL A 49 0.18 -11.20 9.91
C VAL A 49 -0.98 -12.21 9.94
N PRO A 50 -1.76 -12.30 11.04
CA PRO A 50 -1.85 -11.37 12.17
C PRO A 50 -0.93 -11.67 13.37
N MET A 51 -0.12 -12.73 13.32
CA MET A 51 0.76 -13.15 14.42
C MET A 51 2.10 -12.39 14.41
N GLU A 52 2.72 -12.24 15.58
CA GLU A 52 4.07 -11.72 15.69
C GLU A 52 5.09 -12.78 15.26
N VAL A 53 5.98 -12.42 14.33
CA VAL A 53 7.11 -13.27 13.92
C VAL A 53 8.41 -12.73 14.48
N MET A 54 9.36 -13.63 14.75
CA MET A 54 10.70 -13.27 15.21
C MET A 54 11.79 -13.79 14.27
N GLY A 55 12.95 -13.16 14.28
CA GLY A 55 14.14 -13.67 13.59
C GLY A 55 15.43 -13.12 14.19
N LEU A 56 16.55 -13.64 13.71
CA LEU A 56 17.87 -13.26 14.17
C LEU A 56 18.55 -12.33 13.16
N CYS A 57 19.26 -11.33 13.69
CA CYS A 57 20.05 -10.37 12.94
C CYS A 57 21.50 -10.79 12.91
N LEU A 58 22.06 -10.91 11.70
CA LEU A 58 23.46 -11.23 11.46
C LEU A 58 24.22 -10.00 11.02
N GLY A 59 25.46 -9.91 11.48
CA GLY A 59 26.40 -8.90 11.03
C GLY A 59 27.61 -8.78 11.93
N GLU A 60 28.07 -7.55 12.10
CA GLU A 60 29.30 -7.23 12.83
C GLU A 60 29.16 -5.95 13.66
N PHE A 61 29.90 -5.90 14.77
CA PHE A 61 30.12 -4.71 15.57
C PHE A 61 31.41 -4.05 15.08
N VAL A 62 31.31 -2.88 14.43
CA VAL A 62 32.50 -2.23 13.83
C VAL A 62 33.27 -1.43 14.87
N ASP A 63 32.56 -0.63 15.65
CA ASP A 63 33.09 0.16 16.76
C ASP A 63 32.02 0.30 17.85
N ASP A 64 32.30 1.05 18.91
CA ASP A 64 31.38 1.25 20.04
C ASP A 64 30.11 2.02 19.66
N TYR A 65 30.09 2.67 18.49
CA TYR A 65 28.99 3.53 18.03
C TYR A 65 28.20 2.95 16.84
N THR A 66 28.68 1.89 16.20
CA THR A 66 28.16 1.44 14.91
C THR A 66 27.96 -0.07 14.89
N ILE A 67 26.72 -0.46 14.61
CA ILE A 67 26.32 -1.86 14.45
C ILE A 67 25.90 -2.08 13.01
N HIS A 68 26.51 -3.04 12.32
CA HIS A 68 26.15 -3.40 10.96
C HIS A 68 25.29 -4.65 10.96
N VAL A 69 24.06 -4.53 10.44
CA VAL A 69 23.15 -5.66 10.17
C VAL A 69 23.18 -5.92 8.67
N THR A 70 23.91 -6.96 8.29
CA THR A 70 24.16 -7.37 6.89
C THR A 70 23.06 -8.29 6.39
N ASP A 71 22.64 -9.25 7.21
CA ASP A 71 21.62 -10.22 6.85
C ASP A 71 20.69 -10.56 8.02
N VAL A 72 19.54 -11.14 7.70
CA VAL A 72 18.60 -11.68 8.69
C VAL A 72 18.07 -13.02 8.23
N PHE A 73 17.67 -13.84 9.19
CA PHE A 73 16.88 -15.04 8.89
C PHE A 73 15.76 -15.21 9.91
N ALA A 74 14.66 -15.77 9.42
CA ALA A 74 13.47 -16.07 10.18
C ALA A 74 13.70 -17.29 11.08
N MET A 75 13.17 -17.24 12.31
CA MET A 75 13.07 -18.42 13.16
C MET A 75 11.71 -19.10 12.94
N PRO A 76 11.65 -20.45 12.91
CA PRO A 76 10.37 -21.15 12.89
C PRO A 76 9.62 -20.85 14.18
N GLN A 77 8.33 -20.54 14.06
CA GLN A 77 7.46 -20.32 15.22
C GLN A 77 7.13 -21.66 15.88
N SER A 78 7.29 -21.73 17.20
CA SER A 78 6.90 -22.88 18.02
C SER A 78 5.77 -22.47 18.96
N GLY A 79 4.53 -22.90 18.70
CA GLY A 79 3.41 -22.76 19.63
C GLY A 79 2.24 -21.86 19.19
N THR A 80 1.13 -21.94 19.93
CA THR A 80 -0.19 -21.36 19.65
C THR A 80 -0.47 -20.01 20.30
N THR A 81 0.54 -19.36 20.89
CA THR A 81 0.40 -18.07 21.58
C THR A 81 1.00 -16.92 20.77
N VAL A 82 0.47 -15.73 21.00
CA VAL A 82 0.87 -14.46 20.38
C VAL A 82 2.25 -13.99 20.89
N SER A 83 2.93 -14.77 21.72
CA SER A 83 4.21 -14.44 22.35
C SER A 83 5.40 -15.18 21.72
N VAL A 84 6.54 -14.49 21.67
CA VAL A 84 7.87 -14.93 21.23
C VAL A 84 8.47 -15.88 22.28
N GLU A 85 7.89 -17.07 22.47
CA GLU A 85 8.38 -18.04 23.44
C GLU A 85 9.24 -19.11 22.76
N SER A 86 10.55 -19.01 23.02
CA SER A 86 11.64 -19.94 22.70
C SER A 86 12.33 -19.80 21.34
N VAL A 87 13.61 -19.42 21.41
CA VAL A 87 14.58 -19.56 20.32
C VAL A 87 15.01 -21.03 20.27
N ASP A 88 14.76 -21.71 19.15
CA ASP A 88 15.28 -23.06 18.93
C ASP A 88 16.80 -23.00 18.66
N HIS A 89 17.59 -23.27 19.69
CA HIS A 89 19.05 -23.32 19.60
C HIS A 89 19.58 -24.37 18.62
N VAL A 90 18.84 -25.46 18.38
CA VAL A 90 19.23 -26.51 17.43
C VAL A 90 19.12 -25.96 16.01
N PHE A 91 18.00 -25.30 15.71
CA PHE A 91 17.80 -24.65 14.42
C PHE A 91 18.82 -23.54 14.18
N GLN A 92 19.06 -22.68 15.18
CA GLN A 92 20.04 -21.60 15.10
C GLN A 92 21.44 -22.13 14.77
N THR A 93 21.92 -23.15 15.51
CA THR A 93 23.26 -23.72 15.32
C THR A 93 23.41 -24.35 13.94
N LYS A 94 22.39 -25.10 13.50
CA LYS A 94 22.37 -25.71 12.16
C LYS A 94 22.40 -24.63 11.07
N MET A 95 21.57 -23.59 11.18
CA MET A 95 21.51 -22.50 10.21
C MET A 95 22.83 -21.75 10.12
N LEU A 96 23.43 -21.39 11.26
CA LEU A 96 24.73 -20.72 11.30
C LEU A 96 25.82 -21.58 10.65
N SER A 97 25.81 -22.90 10.85
CA SER A 97 26.77 -23.81 10.21
C SER A 97 26.62 -23.83 8.68
N MET A 98 25.38 -23.79 8.17
CA MET A 98 25.10 -23.75 6.73
C MET A 98 25.52 -22.41 6.13
N LEU A 99 25.25 -21.30 6.80
CA LEU A 99 25.67 -19.97 6.36
C LEU A 99 27.18 -19.84 6.30
N LYS A 100 27.89 -20.41 7.29
CA LYS A 100 29.36 -20.46 7.30
C LYS A 100 29.93 -21.21 6.10
N GLN A 101 29.29 -22.31 5.67
CA GLN A 101 29.69 -23.05 4.47
C GLN A 101 29.49 -22.21 3.19
N THR A 102 28.46 -21.36 3.13
CA THR A 102 28.21 -20.45 2.00
C THR A 102 29.11 -19.21 1.97
N GLY A 103 30.07 -19.08 2.90
CA GLY A 103 30.95 -17.92 3.00
C GLY A 103 30.38 -16.76 3.81
N ARG A 104 29.28 -16.97 4.57
CA ARG A 104 28.71 -15.97 5.49
C ARG A 104 29.05 -16.36 6.92
N SER A 105 30.16 -15.84 7.44
CA SER A 105 30.65 -16.13 8.79
C SER A 105 30.26 -15.06 9.82
N GLU A 106 29.15 -14.36 9.58
CA GLU A 106 28.68 -13.24 10.40
C GLU A 106 28.15 -13.71 11.76
N MET A 107 28.27 -12.85 12.76
CA MET A 107 27.84 -13.14 14.13
C MET A 107 26.39 -12.70 14.33
N VAL A 108 25.73 -13.22 15.37
CA VAL A 108 24.43 -12.71 15.79
C VAL A 108 24.64 -11.39 16.53
N VAL A 109 24.13 -10.30 15.97
CA VAL A 109 24.23 -8.94 16.53
C VAL A 109 22.97 -8.51 17.29
N GLY A 110 21.88 -9.25 17.11
CA GLY A 110 20.60 -8.96 17.74
C GLY A 110 19.48 -9.82 17.19
N TRP A 111 18.25 -9.39 17.44
CA TRP A 111 17.05 -10.06 16.97
C TRP A 111 16.02 -9.01 16.51
N TYR A 112 15.07 -9.46 15.71
CA TYR A 112 13.96 -8.63 15.29
C TYR A 112 12.63 -9.35 15.48
N HIS A 113 11.56 -8.58 15.66
CA HIS A 113 10.20 -9.09 15.63
C HIS A 113 9.24 -8.09 14.99
N SER A 114 8.01 -8.53 14.77
CA SER A 114 6.96 -7.70 14.16
C SER A 114 5.81 -7.43 15.11
N HIS A 115 5.34 -6.18 15.18
CA HIS A 115 4.07 -5.80 15.82
C HIS A 115 3.10 -5.32 14.74
N PRO A 116 2.18 -6.16 14.25
CA PRO A 116 1.28 -5.78 13.18
C PRO A 116 0.23 -4.76 13.66
N GLY A 117 0.37 -3.49 13.28
CA GLY A 117 -0.64 -2.45 13.52
C GLY A 117 -0.56 -1.74 14.88
N PHE A 118 0.33 -2.17 15.78
CA PHE A 118 0.49 -1.58 17.12
C PHE A 118 1.64 -0.56 17.22
N GLY A 119 2.37 -0.28 16.13
CA GLY A 119 3.55 0.56 16.15
C GLY A 119 4.78 -0.16 16.73
N CYS A 120 5.84 0.60 17.04
CA CYS A 120 7.11 0.04 17.52
C CYS A 120 7.34 0.35 19.00
N TRP A 121 7.27 -0.68 19.85
CA TRP A 121 7.58 -0.64 21.28
C TRP A 121 7.92 -2.06 21.76
N LEU A 122 8.46 -2.21 22.97
CA LEU A 122 8.75 -3.52 23.57
C LEU A 122 7.70 -3.86 24.64
N SER A 123 7.09 -5.03 24.55
CA SER A 123 6.25 -5.59 25.60
C SER A 123 7.09 -6.12 26.77
N SER A 124 6.45 -6.48 27.88
CA SER A 124 7.14 -7.13 29.00
C SER A 124 7.81 -8.46 28.60
N VAL A 125 7.22 -9.19 27.66
CA VAL A 125 7.80 -10.44 27.11
C VAL A 125 9.03 -10.13 26.25
N ASP A 126 8.96 -9.07 25.44
CA ASP A 126 10.09 -8.64 24.60
C ASP A 126 11.26 -8.13 25.44
N ILE A 127 10.97 -7.42 26.55
CA ILE A 127 11.99 -6.97 27.50
C ILE A 127 12.72 -8.16 28.11
N ASN A 128 12.00 -9.19 28.57
CA ASN A 128 12.62 -10.41 29.14
C ASN A 128 13.46 -11.17 28.10
N THR A 129 12.97 -11.23 26.86
CA THR A 129 13.69 -11.86 25.74
C THR A 129 14.98 -11.09 25.43
N GLN A 130 14.88 -9.76 25.32
CA GLN A 130 16.03 -8.89 25.10
C GLN A 130 17.05 -8.99 26.24
N GLN A 131 16.61 -9.07 27.50
CA GLN A 131 17.51 -9.25 28.64
C GLN A 131 18.32 -10.55 28.52
N SER A 132 17.72 -11.62 27.98
CA SER A 132 18.41 -12.89 27.73
C SER A 132 19.47 -12.76 26.63
N PHE A 133 19.20 -11.99 25.57
CA PHE A 133 20.18 -11.68 24.52
C PHE A 133 21.31 -10.76 25.01
N GLU A 134 21.01 -9.80 25.89
CA GLU A 134 21.99 -8.89 26.48
C GLU A 134 22.97 -9.61 27.43
N GLN A 135 22.54 -10.69 28.08
CA GLN A 135 23.44 -11.56 28.85
C GLN A 135 24.50 -12.26 27.99
N LEU A 136 24.16 -12.60 26.74
CA LEU A 136 25.09 -13.20 25.78
C LEU A 136 25.99 -12.14 25.14
N ASN A 137 25.41 -11.00 24.77
CA ASN A 137 26.14 -9.86 24.23
C ASN A 137 25.50 -8.55 24.72
N PRO A 138 26.20 -7.74 25.52
CA PRO A 138 25.65 -6.52 26.10
C PRO A 138 25.24 -5.47 25.05
N ARG A 139 25.72 -5.60 23.80
CA ARG A 139 25.39 -4.72 22.69
C ARG A 139 24.26 -5.23 21.80
N ALA A 140 23.62 -6.34 22.16
CA ALA A 140 22.50 -6.89 21.41
C ALA A 140 21.40 -5.83 21.20
N VAL A 141 20.79 -5.84 20.02
CA VAL A 141 19.74 -4.91 19.63
C VAL A 141 18.44 -5.66 19.37
N ALA A 142 17.32 -5.11 19.84
CA ALA A 142 15.97 -5.53 19.48
C ALA A 142 15.41 -4.61 18.38
N ILE A 143 15.09 -5.14 17.20
CA ILE A 143 14.49 -4.39 16.10
C ILE A 143 13.00 -4.72 16.01
N VAL A 144 12.14 -3.72 16.00
CA VAL A 144 10.68 -3.88 15.86
C VAL A 144 10.25 -3.34 14.50
N VAL A 145 9.48 -4.12 13.75
CA VAL A 145 8.98 -3.75 12.43
C VAL A 145 7.46 -3.84 12.39
N ASP A 146 6.77 -2.78 11.94
CA ASP A 146 5.32 -2.82 11.71
C ASP A 146 5.02 -2.96 10.21
N PRO A 147 4.66 -4.16 9.72
CA PRO A 147 4.38 -4.39 8.31
C PRO A 147 3.02 -3.84 7.84
N ILE A 148 2.13 -3.43 8.74
CA ILE A 148 0.80 -2.90 8.41
C ILE A 148 0.88 -1.39 8.22
N GLN A 149 1.50 -0.68 9.18
CA GLN A 149 1.67 0.77 9.10
C GLN A 149 2.75 1.20 8.11
N SER A 150 3.66 0.29 7.73
CA SER A 150 4.64 0.54 6.68
C SER A 150 3.97 0.67 5.30
N VAL A 151 3.93 1.90 4.78
CA VAL A 151 3.36 2.24 3.48
C VAL A 151 4.44 2.76 2.52
N LYS A 152 4.12 2.84 1.22
CA LYS A 152 5.06 3.37 0.21
C LYS A 152 5.50 4.78 0.61
N GLY A 153 6.80 4.97 0.89
CA GLY A 153 7.39 6.24 1.31
C GLY A 153 7.78 6.31 2.79
N LYS A 154 7.22 5.45 3.65
CA LYS A 154 7.58 5.39 5.08
C LYS A 154 7.58 3.95 5.58
N VAL A 155 8.77 3.46 5.92
CA VAL A 155 8.93 2.18 6.62
C VAL A 155 8.91 2.46 8.12
N VAL A 156 8.02 1.79 8.84
CA VAL A 156 7.89 1.89 10.29
C VAL A 156 8.73 0.77 10.92
N ALA A 157 9.93 1.13 11.34
CA ALA A 157 10.85 0.26 12.05
C ALA A 157 11.67 1.08 13.05
N ASP A 158 11.80 0.58 14.26
CA ASP A 158 12.64 1.17 15.31
C ASP A 158 13.51 0.08 15.95
N ALA A 159 14.62 0.51 16.54
CA ALA A 159 15.53 -0.36 17.25
C ALA A 159 15.68 0.09 18.69
N PHE A 160 15.74 -0.86 19.61
CA PHE A 160 15.75 -0.61 21.05
C PHE A 160 16.85 -1.41 21.73
N ARG A 161 17.29 -0.88 22.88
CA ARG A 161 18.12 -1.59 23.87
C ARG A 161 17.66 -1.25 25.28
N LEU A 162 17.81 -2.17 26.21
CA LEU A 162 17.38 -1.95 27.59
C LEU A 162 18.29 -0.95 28.31
N ILE A 163 17.70 -0.27 29.28
CA ILE A 163 18.41 0.52 30.27
C ILE A 163 18.66 -0.38 31.48
N ASP A 164 19.87 -0.35 32.02
CA ASP A 164 20.14 -1.06 33.26
C ASP A 164 19.28 -0.48 34.39
N SER A 165 18.43 -1.34 34.96
CA SER A 165 17.56 -1.02 36.08
C SER A 165 18.31 -0.44 37.28
N GLN A 166 19.57 -0.81 37.50
CA GLN A 166 20.38 -0.28 38.60
C GLN A 166 20.70 1.21 38.39
N ASN A 167 21.11 1.57 37.16
CA ASN A 167 21.43 2.96 36.80
C ASN A 167 20.18 3.85 36.83
N ALA A 168 19.04 3.31 36.39
CA ALA A 168 17.76 4.02 36.45
C ALA A 168 17.32 4.32 37.90
N LEU A 169 17.50 3.38 38.83
CA LEU A 169 17.22 3.60 40.26
C LEU A 169 18.16 4.63 40.91
N MET A 170 19.41 4.70 40.43
CA MET A 170 20.40 5.66 40.91
C MET A 170 20.21 7.07 40.35
N GLY A 171 19.22 7.29 39.47
CA GLY A 171 18.94 8.58 38.86
C GLY A 171 20.07 9.10 37.96
N GLN A 172 21.01 8.24 37.57
CA GLN A 172 22.02 8.58 36.58
C GLN A 172 21.38 8.57 35.19
N GLU A 173 21.73 9.57 34.37
CA GLU A 173 21.33 9.57 32.97
C GLU A 173 21.91 8.31 32.30
N SER A 174 21.02 7.52 31.69
CA SER A 174 21.36 6.23 31.11
C SER A 174 22.25 6.34 29.88
N ARG A 175 22.44 7.55 29.34
CA ARG A 175 23.27 7.81 28.18
C ARG A 175 24.03 9.12 28.30
N GLN A 176 25.28 9.13 27.82
CA GLN A 176 26.01 10.35 27.58
C GLN A 176 25.62 10.94 26.22
N SER A 177 25.41 12.25 26.15
CA SER A 177 25.03 12.93 24.92
C SER A 177 26.24 13.59 24.27
N THR A 178 27.01 12.84 23.48
CA THR A 178 28.12 13.43 22.70
C THR A 178 27.64 13.94 21.32
N SER A 179 26.47 13.50 20.86
CA SER A 179 25.89 13.84 19.56
C SER A 179 24.37 14.03 19.62
N ASN A 180 23.85 14.88 18.73
CA ASN A 180 22.42 15.21 18.62
C ASN A 180 21.62 14.16 17.83
N LEU A 181 22.29 13.19 17.20
CA LEU A 181 21.67 12.15 16.37
C LEU A 181 20.57 11.37 17.11
N GLY A 182 20.81 11.01 18.37
CA GLY A 182 19.84 10.29 19.19
C GLY A 182 18.63 11.10 19.65
N GLN A 183 18.71 12.45 19.68
CA GLN A 183 17.62 13.33 20.11
C GLN A 183 16.72 13.80 18.97
N LEU A 184 17.16 13.62 17.72
CA LEU A 184 16.39 14.02 16.52
C LEU A 184 15.13 13.18 16.32
N ILE A 185 15.14 11.92 16.76
CA ILE A 185 14.01 11.00 16.59
C ILE A 185 13.15 11.06 17.85
N LYS A 186 12.03 11.79 17.76
CA LYS A 186 11.06 11.84 18.85
C LYS A 186 10.30 10.51 18.93
N PRO A 187 10.21 9.89 20.11
CA PRO A 187 9.44 8.66 20.28
C PRO A 187 7.94 8.92 20.07
N SER A 188 7.22 7.90 19.62
CA SER A 188 5.76 7.94 19.52
C SER A 188 5.13 8.04 20.91
N ILE A 189 3.93 8.64 21.01
CA ILE A 189 3.18 8.72 22.28
C ILE A 189 2.94 7.32 22.85
N GLN A 190 2.64 6.35 21.98
CA GLN A 190 2.47 4.96 22.36
C GLN A 190 3.77 4.35 22.93
N GLY A 191 4.93 4.61 22.31
CA GLY A 191 6.22 4.19 22.86
C GLY A 191 6.51 4.77 24.24
N LEU A 192 6.17 6.05 24.47
CA LEU A 192 6.32 6.67 25.79
C LEU A 192 5.44 6.01 26.86
N ILE A 193 4.20 5.62 26.51
CA ILE A 193 3.29 4.88 27.42
C ILE A 193 3.89 3.52 27.80
N HIS A 194 4.52 2.84 26.84
CA HIS A 194 5.14 1.52 27.04
C HIS A 194 6.58 1.58 27.58
N GLY A 195 7.05 2.74 28.03
CA GLY A 195 8.28 2.86 28.82
C GLY A 195 9.56 3.20 28.03
N VAL A 196 9.45 3.71 26.80
CA VAL A 196 10.58 4.34 26.10
C VAL A 196 11.11 5.50 26.95
N GLY A 197 12.41 5.47 27.28
CA GLY A 197 13.08 6.41 28.18
C GLY A 197 13.08 6.02 29.66
N ARG A 198 12.38 4.94 30.04
CA ARG A 198 12.40 4.38 31.42
C ARG A 198 13.06 3.00 31.48
N HIS A 199 12.59 2.06 30.66
CA HIS A 199 13.06 0.68 30.65
C HIS A 199 14.02 0.39 29.49
N TYR A 200 13.86 1.11 28.38
CA TYR A 200 14.67 0.97 27.18
C TYR A 200 14.72 2.29 26.43
N TYR A 201 15.68 2.42 25.53
CA TYR A 201 15.85 3.60 24.69
C TYR A 201 15.80 3.23 23.20
N SER A 202 15.56 4.22 22.34
CA SER A 202 15.64 4.03 20.88
C SER A 202 17.05 4.30 20.33
N LEU A 203 17.43 3.53 19.32
CA LEU A 203 18.67 3.69 18.55
C LEU A 203 18.34 4.22 17.15
N ALA A 204 19.20 5.06 16.60
CA ALA A 204 18.99 5.63 15.28
C ALA A 204 19.33 4.59 14.19
N ILE A 205 18.35 4.30 13.32
CA ILE A 205 18.54 3.41 12.18
C ILE A 205 18.97 4.22 10.96
N GLN A 206 20.06 3.81 10.31
CA GLN A 206 20.44 4.28 8.99
C GLN A 206 20.43 3.12 7.99
N TYR A 207 20.04 3.40 6.75
CA TYR A 207 19.98 2.41 5.69
C TYR A 207 21.20 2.51 4.80
N ARG A 208 21.98 1.43 4.71
CA ARG A 208 23.13 1.36 3.81
C ARG A 208 22.71 0.81 2.46
N LYS A 209 23.02 1.55 1.40
CA LYS A 209 22.81 1.16 0.01
C LYS A 209 24.14 1.22 -0.73
N SER A 210 24.52 0.12 -1.37
CA SER A 210 25.63 0.13 -2.32
C SER A 210 25.20 0.75 -3.65
N LYS A 211 26.16 1.30 -4.40
CA LYS A 211 25.90 1.82 -5.76
C LYS A 211 25.35 0.75 -6.71
N ALA A 212 25.73 -0.51 -6.51
CA ALA A 212 25.24 -1.64 -7.31
C ALA A 212 23.76 -1.93 -7.00
N GLU A 213 23.39 -1.98 -5.72
CA GLU A 213 22.00 -2.15 -5.28
C GLU A 213 21.13 -0.99 -5.76
N GLU A 214 21.63 0.25 -5.68
CA GLU A 214 20.89 1.43 -6.15
C GLU A 214 20.60 1.36 -7.66
N ARG A 215 21.59 0.99 -8.48
CA ARG A 215 21.40 0.80 -9.93
C ARG A 215 20.41 -0.32 -10.22
N MET A 216 20.54 -1.45 -9.53
CA MET A 216 19.63 -2.59 -9.67
C MET A 216 18.19 -2.18 -9.33
N LEU A 217 17.97 -1.52 -8.20
CA LEU A 217 16.65 -1.07 -7.76
C LEU A 217 16.08 0.02 -8.67
N SER A 218 16.92 0.95 -9.17
CA SER A 218 16.51 2.01 -10.10
C SER A 218 16.05 1.44 -11.44
N SER A 219 16.77 0.43 -11.97
CA SER A 219 16.40 -0.24 -13.24
C SER A 219 15.03 -0.91 -13.19
N LEU A 220 14.63 -1.42 -12.01
CA LEU A 220 13.32 -2.03 -11.81
C LEU A 220 12.18 -0.99 -11.81
N SER A 221 12.49 0.28 -11.53
CA SER A 221 11.50 1.35 -11.37
C SER A 221 11.26 2.22 -12.61
N GLY A 222 12.03 2.02 -13.70
CA GLY A 222 11.95 2.83 -14.92
C GLY A 222 10.74 2.51 -15.81
N LYS A 223 10.20 3.55 -16.49
CA LYS A 223 9.15 3.39 -17.53
C LYS A 223 9.73 2.67 -18.77
N ALA A 224 8.92 1.89 -19.47
CA ALA A 224 9.31 1.25 -20.72
C ALA A 224 9.61 2.30 -21.81
N TRP A 225 10.78 2.17 -22.46
CA TRP A 225 11.28 3.14 -23.45
C TRP A 225 10.39 3.28 -24.70
N THR A 226 9.54 2.30 -24.97
CA THR A 226 8.67 2.24 -26.15
C THR A 226 7.58 3.30 -26.16
N LYS A 227 7.15 3.79 -24.98
CA LYS A 227 6.04 4.74 -24.85
C LYS A 227 6.28 6.11 -25.51
N GLY A 228 7.54 6.49 -25.73
CA GLY A 228 7.90 7.79 -26.33
C GLY A 228 7.88 7.82 -27.87
N LEU A 229 7.65 6.68 -28.53
CA LEU A 229 7.70 6.56 -30.00
C LEU A 229 6.32 6.53 -30.66
N GLU A 230 5.25 6.57 -29.87
CA GLU A 230 3.87 6.56 -30.37
C GLU A 230 3.37 7.99 -30.61
N ILE A 231 2.91 8.30 -31.82
CA ILE A 231 2.37 9.62 -32.18
C ILE A 231 0.83 9.55 -32.27
N GLU A 232 0.16 10.47 -31.59
CA GLU A 232 -1.30 10.58 -31.61
C GLU A 232 -1.83 11.42 -32.80
N GLN A 233 -3.09 11.21 -33.19
CA GLN A 233 -3.73 11.90 -34.35
C GLN A 233 -3.96 13.39 -34.08
N ALA A 234 -3.46 14.25 -34.98
CA ALA A 234 -3.41 15.70 -34.81
C ALA A 234 -4.78 16.38 -34.64
N ASP A 235 -5.81 15.93 -35.33
CA ASP A 235 -7.14 16.59 -35.29
C ASP A 235 -7.83 16.40 -33.93
N LYS A 236 -7.66 15.23 -33.30
CA LYS A 236 -8.14 15.00 -31.94
C LYS A 236 -7.39 15.81 -30.92
N PHE A 237 -6.07 15.85 -31.04
CA PHE A 237 -5.25 16.64 -30.15
C PHE A 237 -5.65 18.12 -30.22
N ARG A 238 -5.95 18.62 -31.42
CA ARG A 238 -6.43 20.00 -31.63
C ARG A 238 -7.80 20.26 -31.00
N HIS A 239 -8.77 19.36 -31.20
CA HIS A 239 -10.12 19.52 -30.64
C HIS A 239 -10.11 19.43 -29.10
N ASN A 240 -9.36 18.49 -28.54
CA ASN A 240 -9.21 18.35 -27.09
C ASN A 240 -8.54 19.59 -26.48
N ASN A 241 -7.52 20.13 -27.14
CA ASN A 241 -6.87 21.36 -26.69
C ASN A 241 -7.83 22.56 -26.73
N GLN A 242 -8.65 22.68 -27.78
CA GLN A 242 -9.63 23.76 -27.87
C GLN A 242 -10.66 23.68 -26.74
N ASN A 243 -11.25 22.51 -26.51
CA ASN A 243 -12.23 22.31 -25.44
C ASN A 243 -11.62 22.49 -24.04
N ALA A 244 -10.36 22.07 -23.85
CA ALA A 244 -9.64 22.30 -22.60
C ALA A 244 -9.41 23.80 -22.36
N VAL A 245 -9.04 24.56 -23.40
CA VAL A 245 -8.82 26.01 -23.30
C VAL A 245 -10.14 26.77 -23.06
N GLU A 246 -11.25 26.37 -23.69
CA GLU A 246 -12.55 26.98 -23.45
C GLU A 246 -13.04 26.72 -22.00
N LYS A 247 -12.89 25.49 -21.50
CA LYS A 247 -13.15 25.16 -20.08
C LYS A 247 -12.25 25.98 -19.16
N PHE A 248 -10.96 26.08 -19.49
CA PHE A 248 -9.99 26.88 -18.73
C PHE A 248 -10.37 28.36 -18.68
N SER A 249 -10.85 28.93 -19.79
CA SER A 249 -11.33 30.32 -19.84
C SER A 249 -12.52 30.52 -18.90
N THR A 250 -13.50 29.62 -18.91
CA THR A 250 -14.67 29.74 -18.03
C THR A 250 -14.32 29.60 -16.55
N LEU A 251 -13.38 28.71 -16.22
CA LEU A 251 -12.87 28.53 -14.86
C LEU A 251 -12.00 29.71 -14.42
N ALA A 252 -11.22 30.31 -15.32
CA ALA A 252 -10.42 31.51 -15.06
C ALA A 252 -11.31 32.73 -14.78
N ASP A 253 -12.42 32.88 -15.50
CA ASP A 253 -13.40 33.94 -15.25
C ASP A 253 -14.09 33.76 -13.89
N GLN A 254 -14.43 32.52 -13.52
CA GLN A 254 -14.98 32.19 -12.20
C GLN A 254 -13.96 32.40 -11.08
N TYR A 255 -12.70 32.05 -11.32
CA TYR A 255 -11.60 32.32 -10.39
C TYR A 255 -11.38 33.81 -10.19
N GLY A 256 -11.39 34.62 -11.26
CA GLY A 256 -11.30 36.08 -11.17
C GLY A 256 -12.41 36.70 -10.32
N LYS A 257 -13.64 36.20 -10.47
CA LYS A 257 -14.79 36.58 -9.61
C LYS A 257 -14.59 36.14 -8.17
N SER A 258 -14.11 34.90 -7.95
CA SER A 258 -13.84 34.36 -6.61
C SER A 258 -12.77 35.17 -5.89
N VAL A 259 -11.70 35.61 -6.56
CA VAL A 259 -10.63 36.43 -5.99
C VAL A 259 -11.12 37.84 -5.63
N ALA A 260 -11.98 38.43 -6.48
CA ALA A 260 -12.58 39.72 -6.17
C ALA A 260 -13.50 39.66 -4.93
N GLU A 261 -14.24 38.56 -4.77
CA GLU A 261 -15.08 38.30 -3.60
C GLU A 261 -14.25 37.97 -2.35
N GLU A 262 -13.12 37.27 -2.51
CA GLU A 262 -12.18 36.92 -1.43
C GLU A 262 -11.63 38.15 -0.70
N LEU A 263 -11.44 39.27 -1.41
CA LEU A 263 -11.02 40.56 -0.83
C LEU A 263 -12.08 41.18 0.10
N THR A 264 -13.33 40.75 0.00
CA THR A 264 -14.46 41.34 0.76
C THR A 264 -14.88 40.49 1.95
N LEU A 265 -14.48 39.22 2.00
CA LEU A 265 -14.94 38.22 2.98
C LEU A 265 -13.88 37.90 4.02
N THR A 266 -14.32 37.48 5.21
CA THR A 266 -13.42 37.02 6.26
C THR A 266 -12.96 35.57 6.03
N PRO A 267 -11.79 35.16 6.54
CA PRO A 267 -11.23 33.82 6.32
C PRO A 267 -12.15 32.66 6.73
N GLU A 268 -12.94 32.82 7.78
CA GLU A 268 -13.87 31.79 8.27
C GLU A 268 -15.07 31.61 7.34
N GLN A 269 -15.58 32.70 6.76
CA GLN A 269 -16.69 32.67 5.81
C GLN A 269 -16.27 32.05 4.48
N LEU A 270 -15.04 32.30 4.03
CA LEU A 270 -14.45 31.67 2.84
C LEU A 270 -14.37 30.14 2.97
N SER A 271 -13.93 29.63 4.13
CA SER A 271 -13.82 28.19 4.36
C SER A 271 -15.16 27.45 4.27
N THR A 272 -16.26 28.11 4.65
CA THR A 272 -17.61 27.54 4.62
C THR A 272 -18.25 27.71 3.23
N ARG A 273 -17.84 28.72 2.46
CA ARG A 273 -18.45 29.10 1.18
C ARG A 273 -18.26 28.06 0.08
N HIS A 274 -17.09 27.44 0.04
CA HIS A 274 -16.73 26.43 -0.98
C HIS A 274 -17.22 25.02 -0.62
N VAL A 275 -17.90 24.83 0.52
CA VAL A 275 -18.53 23.56 0.86
C VAL A 275 -19.81 23.40 0.02
N GLY A 276 -19.77 22.50 -0.97
CA GLY A 276 -20.92 22.20 -1.85
C GLY A 276 -21.00 23.00 -3.15
N LYS A 277 -20.02 23.87 -3.44
CA LYS A 277 -19.84 24.53 -4.76
C LYS A 277 -18.50 24.14 -5.37
N GLN A 278 -18.39 24.17 -6.70
CA GLN A 278 -17.12 23.97 -7.38
C GLN A 278 -16.17 25.09 -7.00
N ASP A 279 -15.01 24.73 -6.47
CA ASP A 279 -13.92 25.67 -6.22
C ASP A 279 -13.14 25.84 -7.53
N PRO A 280 -13.23 27.01 -8.20
CA PRO A 280 -12.64 27.22 -9.51
C PRO A 280 -11.11 27.10 -9.45
N LYS A 281 -10.50 27.40 -8.30
CA LYS A 281 -9.06 27.19 -8.10
C LYS A 281 -8.70 25.70 -8.16
N ARG A 282 -9.49 24.84 -7.51
CA ARG A 282 -9.29 23.39 -7.52
C ARG A 282 -9.64 22.76 -8.88
N HIS A 283 -10.68 23.25 -9.55
CA HIS A 283 -11.10 22.70 -10.86
C HIS A 283 -10.15 23.07 -12.00
N LEU A 284 -9.38 24.16 -11.88
CA LEU A 284 -8.23 24.42 -12.75
C LEU A 284 -7.13 23.34 -12.60
N GLU A 285 -7.22 22.51 -11.55
CA GLU A 285 -6.27 21.46 -11.16
C GLU A 285 -6.89 20.03 -11.19
N GLU A 286 -8.14 19.81 -11.67
CA GLU A 286 -8.90 18.54 -11.52
C GLU A 286 -8.84 17.55 -12.73
N HIS A 287 -8.96 16.24 -12.44
CA HIS A 287 -8.93 15.14 -13.43
C HIS A 287 -10.19 14.26 -13.39
N THR A 288 -10.84 14.00 -14.54
CA THR A 288 -12.06 13.18 -14.60
C THR A 288 -11.83 11.78 -15.18
N LEU A 289 -12.24 10.74 -14.44
CA LEU A 289 -12.28 9.34 -14.88
C LEU A 289 -13.72 8.81 -14.85
N VAL A 290 -14.18 8.17 -15.92
CA VAL A 290 -15.48 7.52 -15.98
C VAL A 290 -15.33 6.02 -16.25
N LEU A 291 -15.98 5.19 -15.44
CA LEU A 291 -16.04 3.74 -15.56
C LEU A 291 -17.47 3.31 -15.89
N THR A 292 -17.65 2.46 -16.91
CA THR A 292 -18.97 1.93 -17.29
C THR A 292 -18.90 0.42 -17.52
N ARG A 293 -19.82 -0.31 -16.91
CA ARG A 293 -19.98 -1.75 -17.19
C ARG A 293 -20.76 -1.93 -18.49
N HIS A 294 -20.38 -2.91 -19.31
CA HIS A 294 -21.14 -3.27 -20.51
C HIS A 294 -22.63 -3.53 -20.20
N GLY A 295 -23.48 -3.30 -21.21
CA GLY A 295 -24.91 -3.58 -21.14
C GLY A 295 -25.22 -5.07 -21.03
N GLU A 296 -26.48 -5.40 -20.73
CA GLU A 296 -26.95 -6.80 -20.69
C GLU A 296 -26.60 -7.58 -21.97
N SER A 297 -25.99 -8.77 -21.81
CA SER A 297 -25.69 -9.70 -22.91
C SER A 297 -26.74 -10.79 -23.03
N GLU A 298 -26.81 -11.46 -24.19
CA GLU A 298 -27.76 -12.58 -24.41
C GLU A 298 -27.62 -13.69 -23.37
N TRP A 299 -26.38 -13.94 -22.94
CA TRP A 299 -26.06 -14.95 -21.95
C TRP A 299 -26.33 -14.47 -20.51
N ASN A 300 -26.23 -13.17 -20.25
CA ASN A 300 -26.73 -12.59 -19.00
C ASN A 300 -28.25 -12.81 -18.89
N LYS A 301 -29.00 -12.57 -19.97
CA LYS A 301 -30.46 -12.80 -20.04
C LYS A 301 -30.81 -14.28 -19.84
N LYS A 302 -30.04 -15.20 -20.43
CA LYS A 302 -30.18 -16.66 -20.25
C LYS A 302 -29.57 -17.19 -18.95
N ASN A 303 -29.10 -16.31 -18.06
CA ASN A 303 -28.45 -16.63 -16.80
C ASN A 303 -27.22 -17.56 -16.91
N LEU A 304 -26.55 -17.57 -18.05
CA LEU A 304 -25.34 -18.35 -18.33
C LEU A 304 -24.08 -17.66 -17.78
N PHE A 305 -23.03 -18.43 -17.53
CA PHE A 305 -21.69 -17.88 -17.27
C PHE A 305 -21.03 -17.46 -18.59
N THR A 306 -20.75 -16.17 -18.75
CA THR A 306 -20.19 -15.59 -19.97
C THR A 306 -18.67 -15.70 -20.05
N GLY A 307 -17.97 -15.22 -19.02
CA GLY A 307 -16.50 -15.20 -19.00
C GLY A 307 -15.91 -14.50 -20.23
N TRP A 308 -15.01 -15.19 -20.93
CA TRP A 308 -14.32 -14.69 -22.12
C TRP A 308 -15.04 -15.06 -23.42
N VAL A 309 -16.15 -15.79 -23.36
CA VAL A 309 -16.93 -16.10 -24.54
C VAL A 309 -17.51 -14.82 -25.12
N ASP A 310 -17.32 -14.64 -26.43
CA ASP A 310 -17.77 -13.45 -27.13
C ASP A 310 -19.24 -13.60 -27.51
N VAL A 311 -20.07 -12.73 -26.93
CA VAL A 311 -21.54 -12.81 -27.01
C VAL A 311 -22.08 -11.42 -27.28
N GLN A 312 -23.19 -11.36 -28.02
CA GLN A 312 -23.81 -10.10 -28.38
C GLN A 312 -24.58 -9.47 -27.22
N LEU A 313 -24.78 -8.16 -27.31
CA LEU A 313 -25.69 -7.42 -26.42
C LEU A 313 -27.15 -7.76 -26.78
N THR A 314 -28.04 -7.71 -25.80
CA THR A 314 -29.48 -7.73 -26.06
C THR A 314 -29.95 -6.35 -26.46
N GLU A 315 -31.13 -6.24 -27.07
CA GLU A 315 -31.79 -4.94 -27.33
C GLU A 315 -31.90 -4.10 -26.05
N LYS A 316 -32.15 -4.74 -24.90
CA LYS A 316 -32.16 -4.09 -23.59
C LYS A 316 -30.77 -3.58 -23.18
N GLY A 317 -29.71 -4.37 -23.41
CA GLY A 317 -28.33 -3.95 -23.14
C GLY A 317 -27.86 -2.78 -24.02
N GLU A 318 -28.36 -2.68 -25.25
CA GLU A 318 -28.14 -1.52 -26.12
C GLU A 318 -28.88 -0.29 -25.61
N GLN A 319 -30.13 -0.42 -25.15
CA GLN A 319 -30.86 0.67 -24.50
C GLN A 319 -30.19 1.14 -23.21
N GLU A 320 -29.68 0.23 -22.39
CA GLU A 320 -28.91 0.56 -21.18
C GLU A 320 -27.66 1.39 -21.53
N ALA A 321 -26.94 1.01 -22.60
CA ALA A 321 -25.78 1.75 -23.08
C ALA A 321 -26.16 3.16 -23.59
N LYS A 322 -27.28 3.29 -24.33
CA LYS A 322 -27.80 4.59 -24.79
C LYS A 322 -28.15 5.50 -23.62
N LEU A 323 -28.90 4.98 -22.65
CA LEU A 323 -29.28 5.73 -21.45
C LEU A 323 -28.06 6.15 -20.61
N GLY A 324 -27.05 5.29 -20.54
CA GLY A 324 -25.75 5.63 -19.95
C GLY A 324 -25.04 6.76 -20.69
N GLY A 325 -25.04 6.72 -22.02
CA GLY A 325 -24.51 7.77 -22.89
C GLY A 325 -25.24 9.10 -22.72
N GLU A 326 -26.58 9.10 -22.70
CA GLU A 326 -27.41 10.29 -22.45
C GLU A 326 -27.10 10.93 -21.08
N ARG A 327 -26.91 10.12 -20.04
CA ARG A 327 -26.55 10.58 -18.70
C ARG A 327 -25.15 11.21 -18.66
N LEU A 328 -24.19 10.62 -19.37
CA LEU A 328 -22.86 11.20 -19.52
C LEU A 328 -22.89 12.49 -20.34
N LYS A 329 -23.73 12.55 -21.38
CA LYS A 329 -23.94 13.78 -22.16
C LYS A 329 -24.47 14.91 -21.28
N ALA A 330 -25.39 14.62 -20.36
CA ALA A 330 -25.90 15.59 -19.39
C ALA A 330 -24.83 16.11 -18.42
N SER A 331 -23.74 15.38 -18.19
CA SER A 331 -22.59 15.86 -17.40
C SER A 331 -21.63 16.78 -18.18
N ASN A 332 -21.78 16.88 -19.50
CA ASN A 332 -20.94 17.71 -20.40
C ASN A 332 -19.42 17.44 -20.29
N THR A 333 -19.05 16.24 -19.84
CA THR A 333 -17.66 15.79 -19.75
C THR A 333 -17.15 15.41 -21.16
N GLN A 334 -16.01 15.98 -21.54
CA GLN A 334 -15.33 15.68 -22.80
C GLN A 334 -14.18 14.74 -22.48
N PHE A 335 -14.13 13.58 -23.12
CA PHE A 335 -13.07 12.60 -22.90
C PHE A 335 -11.97 12.77 -23.94
N ASP A 336 -10.73 12.53 -23.53
CA ASP A 336 -9.55 12.51 -24.38
C ASP A 336 -9.21 11.11 -24.88
N TYR A 337 -9.40 10.11 -24.01
CA TYR A 337 -9.16 8.70 -24.30
C TYR A 337 -10.31 7.83 -23.86
N ALA A 338 -10.56 6.76 -24.63
CA ALA A 338 -11.39 5.66 -24.19
C ALA A 338 -10.63 4.33 -24.16
N TYR A 339 -10.99 3.51 -23.17
CA TYR A 339 -10.47 2.17 -23.01
C TYR A 339 -11.60 1.16 -23.00
N THR A 340 -11.37 0.02 -23.64
CA THR A 340 -12.33 -1.09 -23.60
C THR A 340 -11.63 -2.44 -23.61
N SER A 341 -12.39 -3.47 -23.26
CA SER A 341 -11.92 -4.84 -23.31
C SER A 341 -11.88 -5.37 -24.75
N ALA A 342 -11.25 -6.53 -24.94
CA ALA A 342 -11.21 -7.20 -26.23
C ALA A 342 -12.56 -7.84 -26.64
N LEU A 343 -13.56 -7.87 -25.75
CA LEU A 343 -14.86 -8.54 -25.99
C LEU A 343 -15.86 -7.61 -26.68
N GLN A 344 -16.61 -8.12 -27.67
CA GLN A 344 -17.51 -7.31 -28.50
C GLN A 344 -18.57 -6.58 -27.69
N ARG A 345 -19.08 -7.19 -26.62
CA ARG A 345 -20.11 -6.55 -25.76
C ARG A 345 -19.65 -5.23 -25.14
N ALA A 346 -18.41 -5.15 -24.66
CA ALA A 346 -17.89 -3.91 -24.08
C ALA A 346 -17.58 -2.89 -25.17
N GLN A 347 -17.06 -3.34 -26.32
CA GLN A 347 -16.79 -2.49 -27.49
C GLN A 347 -18.07 -1.87 -28.06
N LYS A 348 -19.14 -2.67 -28.21
CA LYS A 348 -20.45 -2.19 -28.65
C LYS A 348 -21.06 -1.21 -27.65
N THR A 349 -21.00 -1.50 -26.34
CA THR A 349 -21.44 -0.54 -25.32
C THR A 349 -20.67 0.78 -25.40
N LEU A 350 -19.35 0.72 -25.54
CA LEU A 350 -18.52 1.92 -25.69
C LEU A 350 -18.88 2.71 -26.95
N ALA A 351 -19.06 2.03 -28.08
CA ALA A 351 -19.41 2.66 -29.35
C ALA A 351 -20.76 3.39 -29.27
N ILE A 352 -21.77 2.76 -28.65
CA ILE A 352 -23.07 3.40 -28.41
C ILE A 352 -22.92 4.63 -27.51
N ILE A 353 -22.16 4.53 -26.42
CA ILE A 353 -21.91 5.67 -25.53
C ILE A 353 -21.20 6.81 -26.28
N GLN A 354 -20.22 6.49 -27.13
CA GLN A 354 -19.49 7.47 -27.94
C GLN A 354 -20.37 8.18 -28.96
N GLU A 355 -21.31 7.46 -29.57
CA GLU A 355 -22.31 8.02 -30.47
C GLU A 355 -23.23 9.01 -29.73
N GLU A 356 -23.73 8.63 -28.56
CA GLU A 356 -24.65 9.47 -27.78
C GLU A 356 -23.98 10.75 -27.23
N ILE A 357 -22.75 10.65 -26.72
CA ILE A 357 -21.97 11.82 -26.27
C ILE A 357 -21.48 12.70 -27.45
N GLY A 358 -21.60 12.22 -28.70
CA GLY A 358 -21.16 12.94 -29.89
C GLY A 358 -19.64 12.93 -30.11
N GLN A 359 -18.92 11.96 -29.53
CA GLN A 359 -17.45 11.81 -29.65
C GLN A 359 -17.07 10.48 -30.33
N THR A 360 -17.62 10.21 -31.51
CA THR A 360 -17.34 8.97 -32.28
C THR A 360 -15.88 8.84 -32.70
N ASN A 361 -15.15 9.96 -32.79
CA ASN A 361 -13.76 9.90 -33.18
C ASN A 361 -12.83 9.43 -32.06
N LEU A 362 -13.15 9.55 -30.76
CA LEU A 362 -12.27 9.32 -29.60
C LEU A 362 -11.24 8.16 -29.76
N PRO A 363 -9.94 8.32 -29.40
CA PRO A 363 -8.99 7.21 -29.44
C PRO A 363 -9.42 6.10 -28.50
N VAL A 364 -9.76 4.94 -29.07
CA VAL A 364 -10.12 3.75 -28.31
C VAL A 364 -8.94 2.79 -28.28
N THR A 365 -8.41 2.56 -27.09
CA THR A 365 -7.41 1.51 -26.87
C THR A 365 -8.12 0.26 -26.35
N LYS A 366 -7.97 -0.84 -27.09
CA LYS A 366 -8.58 -2.13 -26.74
C LYS A 366 -7.51 -3.01 -26.13
N ASP A 367 -7.75 -3.54 -24.93
CA ASP A 367 -6.77 -4.39 -24.26
C ASP A 367 -7.44 -5.59 -23.57
N GLN A 368 -6.81 -6.75 -23.67
CA GLN A 368 -7.26 -7.99 -23.03
C GLN A 368 -7.17 -7.90 -21.50
N ALA A 369 -6.32 -7.03 -20.96
CA ALA A 369 -6.21 -6.76 -19.54
C ALA A 369 -7.53 -6.31 -18.92
N LEU A 370 -8.42 -5.68 -19.70
CA LEU A 370 -9.75 -5.25 -19.26
C LEU A 370 -10.84 -6.30 -19.47
N ASN A 371 -10.53 -7.50 -19.95
CA ASN A 371 -11.49 -8.61 -20.08
C ASN A 371 -12.06 -9.03 -18.73
N GLU A 372 -13.27 -9.59 -18.77
CA GLU A 372 -13.95 -10.18 -17.61
C GLU A 372 -13.11 -11.30 -16.99
N ARG A 373 -13.47 -11.75 -15.79
CA ARG A 373 -12.93 -12.96 -15.17
C ARG A 373 -13.19 -14.19 -16.06
N HIS A 374 -12.18 -15.01 -16.30
CA HIS A 374 -12.34 -16.30 -16.97
C HIS A 374 -12.99 -17.33 -16.02
N TYR A 375 -14.12 -17.90 -16.41
CA TYR A 375 -14.89 -18.85 -15.57
C TYR A 375 -14.51 -20.33 -15.79
N GLY A 376 -13.49 -20.62 -16.61
CA GLY A 376 -13.03 -21.99 -16.83
C GLY A 376 -14.11 -22.86 -17.48
N GLU A 377 -14.31 -24.06 -16.92
CA GLU A 377 -15.31 -25.04 -17.35
C GLU A 377 -16.75 -24.59 -17.06
N LEU A 378 -16.96 -23.55 -16.23
CA LEU A 378 -18.29 -23.05 -15.96
C LEU A 378 -18.88 -22.23 -17.12
N GLN A 379 -18.07 -21.80 -18.07
CA GLN A 379 -18.52 -20.99 -19.21
C GLN A 379 -19.56 -21.75 -20.05
N GLY A 380 -20.68 -21.09 -20.36
CA GLY A 380 -21.77 -21.68 -21.13
C GLY A 380 -22.74 -22.56 -20.32
N LEU A 381 -22.44 -22.85 -19.06
CA LEU A 381 -23.39 -23.50 -18.16
C LEU A 381 -24.39 -22.50 -17.61
N ASN A 382 -25.63 -22.95 -17.41
CA ASN A 382 -26.64 -22.20 -16.67
C ASN A 382 -26.29 -22.17 -15.19
N LYS A 383 -26.41 -20.99 -14.56
CA LYS A 383 -26.14 -20.84 -13.13
C LYS A 383 -27.06 -21.70 -12.28
N ASP A 384 -28.29 -21.90 -12.70
CA ASP A 384 -29.27 -22.69 -11.93
C ASP A 384 -28.93 -24.18 -12.02
N ASP A 385 -28.54 -24.67 -13.20
CA ASP A 385 -28.05 -26.05 -13.40
C ASP A 385 -26.72 -26.29 -12.67
N ALA A 386 -25.84 -25.29 -12.63
CA ALA A 386 -24.58 -25.36 -11.88
C ALA A 386 -24.83 -25.42 -10.36
N ARG A 387 -25.81 -24.68 -9.83
CA ARG A 387 -26.20 -24.78 -8.41
C ARG A 387 -26.78 -26.15 -8.09
N ALA A 388 -27.58 -26.72 -8.98
CA ALA A 388 -28.14 -28.06 -8.80
C ALA A 388 -27.04 -29.15 -8.81
N LYS A 389 -25.97 -28.97 -9.59
CA LYS A 389 -24.89 -29.96 -9.76
C LYS A 389 -23.78 -29.86 -8.70
N TRP A 390 -23.40 -28.65 -8.27
CA TRP A 390 -22.26 -28.44 -7.36
C TRP A 390 -22.64 -27.80 -6.01
N GLY A 391 -23.91 -27.44 -5.81
CA GLY A 391 -24.39 -26.78 -4.59
C GLY A 391 -24.35 -25.25 -4.67
N GLU A 392 -25.27 -24.59 -3.96
CA GLU A 392 -25.42 -23.14 -3.98
C GLU A 392 -24.21 -22.41 -3.37
N ASP A 393 -23.72 -22.90 -2.22
CA ASP A 393 -22.58 -22.34 -1.50
C ASP A 393 -21.30 -22.38 -2.35
N GLN A 394 -21.06 -23.51 -3.04
CA GLN A 394 -19.88 -23.70 -3.87
C GLN A 394 -19.88 -22.76 -5.09
N VAL A 395 -21.03 -22.62 -5.76
CA VAL A 395 -21.19 -21.69 -6.90
C VAL A 395 -21.11 -20.24 -6.43
N HIS A 396 -21.60 -19.93 -5.23
CA HIS A 396 -21.47 -18.61 -4.62
C HIS A 396 -19.99 -18.27 -4.34
N ILE A 397 -19.24 -19.22 -3.76
CA ILE A 397 -17.79 -19.11 -3.54
C ILE A 397 -17.06 -18.88 -4.87
N TRP A 398 -17.34 -19.67 -5.91
CA TRP A 398 -16.69 -19.45 -7.20
C TRP A 398 -17.04 -18.10 -7.85
N ARG A 399 -18.22 -17.53 -7.59
CA ARG A 399 -18.64 -16.24 -8.18
C ARG A 399 -18.14 -15.04 -7.40
N ARG A 400 -18.15 -15.11 -6.08
CA ARG A 400 -17.95 -13.97 -5.18
C ARG A 400 -16.69 -14.10 -4.33
N SER A 401 -15.97 -15.23 -4.30
CA SER A 401 -14.70 -15.30 -3.58
C SER A 401 -13.62 -14.48 -4.28
N TYR A 402 -12.83 -13.77 -3.48
CA TYR A 402 -11.66 -13.02 -3.93
C TYR A 402 -10.55 -13.95 -4.44
N ASN A 403 -10.34 -15.10 -3.77
CA ASN A 403 -9.17 -15.96 -3.96
C ASN A 403 -9.46 -17.28 -4.68
N VAL A 404 -10.70 -17.78 -4.65
CA VAL A 404 -11.00 -19.12 -5.17
C VAL A 404 -11.42 -19.06 -6.64
N PRO A 405 -10.63 -19.61 -7.57
CA PRO A 405 -11.03 -19.74 -8.97
C PRO A 405 -12.06 -20.88 -9.15
N PRO A 406 -12.94 -20.80 -10.17
CA PRO A 406 -13.79 -21.92 -10.55
C PRO A 406 -12.97 -23.08 -11.15
N PRO A 407 -13.56 -24.28 -11.28
CA PRO A 407 -12.91 -25.41 -11.93
C PRO A 407 -12.66 -25.15 -13.43
N GLY A 408 -11.54 -25.67 -13.94
CA GLY A 408 -11.16 -25.63 -15.34
C GLY A 408 -9.86 -24.87 -15.64
N ASP A 409 -9.27 -25.19 -16.79
CA ASP A 409 -8.04 -24.55 -17.26
C ASP A 409 -8.26 -23.05 -17.50
N ASN A 410 -7.27 -22.24 -17.07
CA ASN A 410 -7.26 -20.78 -17.15
C ASN A 410 -8.37 -20.07 -16.36
N ALA A 411 -9.04 -20.72 -15.41
CA ALA A 411 -9.98 -20.08 -14.51
C ALA A 411 -9.32 -19.01 -13.64
N GLU A 412 -9.92 -17.81 -13.58
CA GLU A 412 -9.41 -16.69 -12.79
C GLU A 412 -10.20 -16.54 -11.48
N SER A 413 -9.56 -16.00 -10.45
CA SER A 413 -10.20 -15.39 -9.28
C SER A 413 -10.31 -13.87 -9.44
N LEU A 414 -10.97 -13.16 -8.53
CA LEU A 414 -10.96 -11.69 -8.56
C LEU A 414 -9.54 -11.16 -8.33
N GLU A 415 -8.75 -11.82 -7.48
CA GLU A 415 -7.33 -11.51 -7.27
C GLU A 415 -6.51 -11.69 -8.56
N LEU A 416 -6.69 -12.79 -9.30
CA LEU A 416 -6.00 -13.02 -10.57
C LEU A 416 -6.43 -12.00 -11.63
N THR A 417 -7.72 -11.67 -11.66
CA THR A 417 -8.24 -10.59 -12.51
C THR A 417 -7.60 -9.25 -12.16
N ALA A 418 -7.43 -8.91 -10.87
CA ALA A 418 -6.78 -7.69 -10.43
C ALA A 418 -5.28 -7.67 -10.77
N LYS A 419 -4.57 -8.79 -10.62
CA LYS A 419 -3.16 -8.93 -11.04
C LYS A 419 -2.96 -8.69 -12.53
N ARG A 420 -3.98 -8.95 -13.36
CA ARG A 420 -3.98 -8.64 -14.79
C ARG A 420 -4.36 -7.18 -15.08
N VAL A 421 -5.37 -6.64 -14.42
CA VAL A 421 -5.92 -5.29 -14.69
C VAL A 421 -5.04 -4.16 -14.14
N LEU A 422 -4.50 -4.32 -12.92
CA LEU A 422 -3.80 -3.23 -12.22
C LEU A 422 -2.47 -2.79 -12.85
N PRO A 423 -1.64 -3.68 -13.41
CA PRO A 423 -0.44 -3.26 -14.14
C PRO A 423 -0.77 -2.39 -15.35
N TYR A 424 -1.84 -2.74 -16.08
CA TYR A 424 -2.33 -1.96 -17.22
C TYR A 424 -2.84 -0.58 -16.79
N TRP A 425 -3.61 -0.52 -15.71
CA TRP A 425 -4.07 0.73 -15.10
C TRP A 425 -2.92 1.69 -14.77
N LYS A 426 -1.86 1.20 -14.12
CA LYS A 426 -0.73 2.03 -13.64
C LYS A 426 0.22 2.46 -14.76
N SER A 427 0.39 1.63 -15.78
CA SER A 427 1.32 1.89 -16.88
C SER A 427 0.71 2.79 -17.97
N GLU A 428 -0.56 2.55 -18.32
CA GLU A 428 -1.19 3.22 -19.46
C GLU A 428 -2.19 4.30 -19.07
N ILE A 429 -3.11 3.99 -18.15
CA ILE A 429 -4.26 4.86 -17.88
C ILE A 429 -3.87 5.99 -16.91
N LEU A 430 -3.19 5.65 -15.81
CA LEU A 430 -2.84 6.59 -14.75
C LEU A 430 -1.94 7.76 -15.22
N PRO A 431 -0.89 7.55 -16.05
CA PRO A 431 -0.07 8.66 -16.52
C PRO A 431 -0.85 9.63 -17.41
N LYS A 432 -1.80 9.12 -18.21
CA LYS A 432 -2.63 9.99 -19.05
C LYS A 432 -3.59 10.82 -18.20
N LEU A 433 -4.15 10.24 -17.13
CA LEU A 433 -4.90 11.03 -16.16
C LEU A 433 -4.03 12.15 -15.59
N ALA A 434 -2.77 11.86 -15.21
CA ALA A 434 -1.85 12.87 -14.67
C ALA A 434 -1.44 13.97 -15.67
N GLU A 435 -1.70 13.78 -16.97
CA GLU A 435 -1.48 14.80 -18.03
C GLU A 435 -2.72 15.68 -18.26
N ASN A 436 -3.61 15.79 -17.26
CA ASN A 436 -4.88 16.53 -17.34
C ASN A 436 -5.84 16.01 -18.43
N LYS A 437 -5.84 14.70 -18.66
CA LYS A 437 -6.69 14.06 -19.67
C LYS A 437 -7.87 13.36 -19.03
N ASN A 438 -9.06 13.55 -19.58
CA ASN A 438 -10.27 12.88 -19.12
C ASN A 438 -10.41 11.51 -19.79
N ILE A 439 -10.73 10.47 -19.01
CA ILE A 439 -10.71 9.10 -19.51
C ILE A 439 -12.04 8.39 -19.30
N LEU A 440 -12.52 7.71 -20.34
CA LEU A 440 -13.69 6.83 -20.31
C LEU A 440 -13.26 5.35 -20.41
N ILE A 441 -13.77 4.49 -19.55
CA ILE A 441 -13.47 3.05 -19.58
C ILE A 441 -14.77 2.26 -19.63
N ALA A 442 -14.93 1.43 -20.66
CA ALA A 442 -16.05 0.50 -20.79
C ALA A 442 -15.56 -0.95 -20.70
N ALA A 443 -15.90 -1.64 -19.60
CA ALA A 443 -15.39 -2.98 -19.32
C ALA A 443 -16.44 -3.85 -18.60
N HIS A 444 -15.97 -4.84 -17.83
CA HIS A 444 -16.81 -5.84 -17.19
C HIS A 444 -16.83 -5.74 -15.67
N GLY A 445 -17.70 -6.51 -15.02
CA GLY A 445 -17.97 -6.36 -13.60
C GLY A 445 -16.73 -6.57 -12.75
N ASN A 446 -16.02 -7.70 -12.91
CA ASN A 446 -14.87 -8.00 -12.05
C ASN A 446 -13.63 -7.18 -12.42
N SER A 447 -13.48 -6.82 -13.69
CA SER A 447 -12.38 -5.95 -14.16
C SER A 447 -12.52 -4.54 -13.60
N LEU A 448 -13.74 -3.97 -13.62
CA LEU A 448 -14.01 -2.65 -13.04
C LEU A 448 -13.91 -2.66 -11.51
N ARG A 449 -14.37 -3.74 -10.85
CA ARG A 449 -14.18 -3.94 -9.41
C ARG A 449 -12.71 -3.90 -9.02
N ALA A 450 -11.83 -4.54 -9.82
CA ALA A 450 -10.40 -4.49 -9.59
C ALA A 450 -9.82 -3.07 -9.73
N LEU A 451 -10.32 -2.25 -10.66
CA LEU A 451 -9.92 -0.84 -10.78
C LEU A 451 -10.41 -0.01 -9.58
N ILE A 452 -11.70 -0.12 -9.24
CA ILE A 452 -12.30 0.59 -8.11
C ILE A 452 -11.59 0.23 -6.81
N MET A 453 -11.19 -1.03 -6.64
CA MET A 453 -10.38 -1.48 -5.50
C MET A 453 -9.08 -0.67 -5.34
N ASP A 454 -8.33 -0.41 -6.42
CA ASP A 454 -7.09 0.37 -6.35
C ASP A 454 -7.34 1.88 -6.26
N ILE A 455 -8.44 2.39 -6.83
CA ILE A 455 -8.82 3.81 -6.80
C ILE A 455 -9.32 4.21 -5.40
N GLU A 456 -10.26 3.44 -4.82
CA GLU A 456 -10.86 3.71 -3.51
C GLU A 456 -10.11 3.06 -2.34
N LYS A 457 -9.05 2.29 -2.63
CA LYS A 457 -8.26 1.54 -1.63
C LYS A 457 -9.12 0.57 -0.80
N LEU A 458 -10.09 -0.08 -1.44
CA LEU A 458 -10.99 -1.05 -0.81
C LEU A 458 -10.28 -2.39 -0.54
N SER A 459 -10.73 -3.09 0.50
CA SER A 459 -10.30 -4.47 0.79
C SER A 459 -10.99 -5.50 -0.11
N GLY A 460 -10.42 -6.69 -0.22
CA GLY A 460 -10.97 -7.78 -1.07
C GLY A 460 -12.42 -8.13 -0.73
N ASP A 461 -12.79 -8.09 0.55
CA ASP A 461 -14.14 -8.42 1.03
C ASP A 461 -15.16 -7.30 0.70
N GLU A 462 -14.76 -6.03 0.78
CA GLU A 462 -15.62 -4.88 0.41
C GLU A 462 -15.89 -4.85 -1.10
N VAL A 463 -14.90 -5.22 -1.92
CA VAL A 463 -15.02 -5.26 -3.38
C VAL A 463 -15.97 -6.36 -3.84
N VAL A 464 -16.04 -7.47 -3.10
CA VAL A 464 -16.97 -8.57 -3.37
C VAL A 464 -18.42 -8.16 -3.16
N GLY A 465 -18.67 -7.27 -2.21
CA GLY A 465 -19.98 -6.66 -1.96
C GLY A 465 -20.40 -5.60 -2.97
N LEU A 466 -19.45 -5.05 -3.75
CA LEU A 466 -19.71 -3.94 -4.67
C LEU A 466 -20.48 -4.40 -5.91
N GLU A 467 -21.76 -4.09 -6.03
CA GLU A 467 -22.57 -4.40 -7.22
C GLU A 467 -22.51 -3.27 -8.26
N LEU A 468 -22.03 -3.61 -9.47
CA LEU A 468 -21.99 -2.69 -10.61
C LEU A 468 -23.18 -2.99 -11.54
N ALA A 469 -24.11 -2.05 -11.67
CA ALA A 469 -25.21 -2.15 -12.62
C ALA A 469 -24.70 -2.16 -14.08
N THR A 470 -25.42 -2.84 -14.98
CA THR A 470 -25.08 -2.88 -16.41
C THR A 470 -25.44 -1.56 -17.08
N GLY A 471 -24.56 -1.07 -17.96
CA GLY A 471 -24.76 0.18 -18.72
C GLY A 471 -24.82 1.46 -17.88
N VAL A 472 -24.56 1.42 -16.56
CA VAL A 472 -24.55 2.61 -15.70
C VAL A 472 -23.12 3.14 -15.55
N PRO A 473 -22.86 4.40 -15.96
CA PRO A 473 -21.57 5.05 -15.75
C PRO A 473 -21.33 5.45 -14.30
N ILE A 474 -20.06 5.45 -13.90
CA ILE A 474 -19.56 5.93 -12.61
C ILE A 474 -18.45 6.92 -12.90
N GLU A 475 -18.64 8.17 -12.49
CA GLU A 475 -17.66 9.24 -12.62
C GLU A 475 -16.88 9.41 -11.31
N PHE A 476 -15.57 9.52 -11.47
CA PHE A 476 -14.59 9.79 -10.43
C PHE A 476 -13.90 11.10 -10.76
N GLN A 477 -13.92 12.04 -9.83
CA GLN A 477 -13.00 13.18 -9.84
C GLN A 477 -11.80 12.83 -8.99
N LEU A 478 -10.62 12.90 -9.61
CA LEU A 478 -9.38 12.42 -9.04
C LEU A 478 -8.36 13.58 -8.95
N ASP A 479 -7.64 13.61 -7.85
CA ASP A 479 -6.41 14.37 -7.69
C ASP A 479 -5.24 13.40 -7.77
N ILE A 480 -4.23 13.76 -8.57
CA ILE A 480 -3.08 12.90 -8.82
C ILE A 480 -1.83 13.65 -8.42
N VAL A 481 -1.31 13.29 -7.23
CA VAL A 481 -0.08 13.85 -6.68
C VAL A 481 0.96 12.72 -6.62
N ASP A 482 2.11 12.91 -7.28
CA ASP A 482 3.23 11.95 -7.29
C ASP A 482 2.85 10.49 -7.68
N GLY A 483 1.89 10.35 -8.59
CA GLY A 483 1.39 9.04 -9.05
C GLY A 483 0.52 8.29 -8.03
N GLN A 484 0.08 8.98 -6.97
CA GLN A 484 -0.98 8.49 -6.09
C GLN A 484 -2.32 9.10 -6.50
N VAL A 485 -3.33 8.24 -6.62
CA VAL A 485 -4.71 8.65 -6.90
C VAL A 485 -5.39 8.96 -5.58
N LYS A 486 -5.90 10.17 -5.45
CA LYS A 486 -6.80 10.57 -4.37
C LYS A 486 -8.17 10.84 -4.97
N VAL A 487 -9.19 10.11 -4.50
CA VAL A 487 -10.57 10.34 -4.92
C VAL A 487 -11.10 11.60 -4.25
N LEU A 488 -11.46 12.60 -5.05
CA LEU A 488 -12.09 13.83 -4.59
C LEU A 488 -13.61 13.67 -4.50
N SER A 489 -14.21 13.05 -5.51
CA SER A 489 -15.64 12.72 -5.50
C SER A 489 -15.95 11.51 -6.39
N LYS A 490 -17.07 10.84 -6.09
CA LYS A 490 -17.60 9.70 -6.82
C LYS A 490 -19.08 9.94 -7.09
N LYS A 491 -19.48 9.85 -8.35
CA LYS A 491 -20.88 10.02 -8.79
C LYS A 491 -21.30 8.79 -9.59
N ILE A 492 -22.29 8.06 -9.08
CA ILE A 492 -22.90 6.94 -9.79
C ILE A 492 -24.17 7.44 -10.47
N PHE A 493 -24.29 7.27 -11.78
CA PHE A 493 -25.46 7.70 -12.55
C PHE A 493 -26.62 6.70 -12.46
N ASN A 494 -26.93 6.24 -11.24
CA ASN A 494 -28.06 5.33 -10.97
C ASN A 494 -29.41 6.04 -11.20
N GLN A 495 -30.44 5.25 -11.48
CA GLN A 495 -31.82 5.76 -11.48
C GLN A 495 -32.17 6.25 -10.06
N SER A 496 -32.17 7.56 -9.87
CA SER A 496 -32.93 8.33 -8.87
C SER A 496 -32.78 9.83 -9.17
N VAL A 497 -33.65 10.34 -10.06
CA VAL A 497 -34.47 11.51 -9.72
C VAL A 497 -35.88 10.98 -9.52
#